data_AF-A0A957XWE9-F1
#
_entry.id   AF-A0A957XWE9-F1
#
_cell.length_a   1.000
_cell.length_b   1.000
_cell.length_c   1.000
_cell.angle_alpha   90.00
_cell.angle_beta   90.00
_cell.angle_gamma   90.00
#
_symmetry.space_group_name_H-M   'P 1'
#
loop_
_entity.id
_entity.type
_entity.pdbx_description
1 polymer ?
#
loop_
_entity_poly.entity_id
_entity_poly.type
_entity_poly.pdbx_seq_one_letter_code
_entity_poly.pdbx_strand_id
1 'polypeptide(L)'
;MSEKILVTYASRTGTTAGVAEAVGNTLDSSGLPVDVLPVSAVQDVTPYRAVVAGSAIQGKQWLPEAMQFVQTHQAALRRKPFAAFL
;
A
#
# COMPACT_ATOMS: atom_id res chain seq x y z
N MET A 1 2.31 -18.13 2.74
CA MET A 1 2.43 -16.66 2.62
C MET A 1 3.78 -16.38 1.99
N SER A 2 3.86 -15.43 1.07
CA SER A 2 5.11 -14.97 0.48
C SER A 2 5.86 -14.07 1.47
N GLU A 3 7.19 -14.05 1.41
CA GLU A 3 8.01 -13.05 2.14
C GLU A 3 7.83 -11.62 1.58
N LYS A 4 7.05 -11.46 0.51
CA LYS A 4 6.79 -10.18 -0.13
C LYS A 4 5.97 -9.21 0.72
N ILE A 5 6.37 -7.95 0.68
CA ILE A 5 5.61 -6.81 1.20
C ILE A 5 4.89 -6.12 0.04
N LEU A 6 3.63 -5.74 0.24
CA LEU A 6 2.93 -4.87 -0.71
C LEU A 6 3.05 -3.43 -0.23
N VAL A 7 3.54 -2.53 -1.08
CA VAL A 7 3.40 -1.08 -0.90
C VAL A 7 2.38 -0.60 -1.93
N THR A 8 1.23 -0.12 -1.47
CA THR A 8 0.16 0.35 -2.36
C THR A 8 -0.20 1.79 -2.12
N TYR A 9 -0.67 2.48 -3.16
CA TYR A 9 -0.96 3.90 -3.07
C TYR A 9 -2.15 4.34 -3.93
N ALA A 10 -2.86 5.37 -3.46
CA ALA A 10 -3.75 6.18 -4.28
C ALA A 10 -3.15 7.57 -4.48
N SER A 11 -3.02 8.01 -5.73
CA SER A 11 -2.49 9.32 -6.06
C SER A 11 -3.25 9.95 -7.22
N ARG A 12 -3.44 11.28 -7.18
CA ARG A 12 -4.04 12.05 -8.27
C ARG A 12 -3.01 12.77 -9.14
N THR A 13 -1.92 13.23 -8.53
CA THR A 13 -0.85 13.99 -9.20
C THR A 13 0.50 13.26 -9.19
N GLY A 14 0.54 12.01 -8.74
CA GLY A 14 1.74 11.18 -8.72
C GLY A 14 2.66 11.39 -7.52
N THR A 15 2.47 12.41 -6.68
CA THR A 15 3.33 12.68 -5.51
C THR A 15 3.38 11.48 -4.55
N THR A 16 2.21 10.90 -4.25
CA THR A 16 2.10 9.71 -3.39
C THR A 16 2.73 8.47 -4.03
N ALA A 17 2.78 8.40 -5.37
CA ALA A 17 3.48 7.32 -6.07
C ALA A 17 4.98 7.39 -5.80
N GLY A 18 5.59 8.58 -5.87
CA GLY A 18 7.00 8.76 -5.54
C GLY A 18 7.35 8.40 -4.10
N VAL A 19 6.45 8.70 -3.14
CA VAL A 19 6.63 8.24 -1.75
C VAL A 19 6.53 6.72 -1.66
N ALA A 20 5.57 6.09 -2.34
CA ALA A 20 5.42 4.64 -2.39
C ALA A 20 6.67 3.95 -2.98
N GLU A 21 7.23 4.50 -4.05
CA GLU A 21 8.46 4.04 -4.69
C GLU A 21 9.65 4.18 -3.74
N ALA A 22 9.79 5.31 -3.02
CA ALA A 22 10.85 5.50 -2.04
C ALA A 22 10.77 4.49 -0.89
N VAL A 23 9.56 4.23 -0.37
CA VAL A 23 9.33 3.19 0.64
C VAL A 23 9.69 1.82 0.09
N GLY A 24 9.24 1.49 -1.13
CA GLY A 24 9.57 0.23 -1.81
C GLY A 24 11.07 0.03 -1.97
N ASN A 25 11.77 1.01 -2.55
CA ASN A 25 13.22 0.97 -2.74
C ASN A 25 13.99 0.78 -1.42
N THR A 26 13.52 1.40 -0.34
CA THR A 26 14.13 1.26 0.99
C THR A 26 13.98 -0.17 1.54
N LEU A 27 12.80 -0.77 1.39
CA LEU A 27 12.53 -2.15 1.80
C LEU A 27 13.32 -3.15 0.94
N ASP A 28 13.33 -2.97 -0.37
CA ASP A 28 14.04 -3.83 -1.31
C ASP A 28 15.56 -3.79 -1.06
N SER A 29 16.12 -2.59 -0.84
CA SER A 29 17.53 -2.40 -0.46
C SER A 29 17.89 -3.06 0.87
N SER A 30 16.90 -3.32 1.72
CA SER A 30 17.06 -4.04 2.99
C SER A 30 16.91 -5.57 2.83
N GLY A 31 16.82 -6.07 1.59
CA GLY A 31 16.65 -7.49 1.27
C GLY A 31 15.22 -8.01 1.44
N LEU A 32 14.22 -7.12 1.52
CA LEU A 32 12.82 -7.49 1.66
C LEU A 32 12.13 -7.35 0.30
N PRO A 33 11.69 -8.46 -0.33
CA PRO A 33 11.08 -8.38 -1.64
C PRO A 33 9.77 -7.60 -1.55
N VAL A 34 9.57 -6.65 -2.46
CA VAL A 34 8.46 -5.70 -2.41
C VAL A 34 7.79 -5.58 -3.76
N ASP A 35 6.46 -5.48 -3.76
CA ASP A 35 5.70 -5.07 -4.93
C ASP A 35 5.13 -3.66 -4.65
N VAL A 36 5.38 -2.70 -5.54
CA VAL A 36 4.85 -1.34 -5.45
C VAL A 36 3.78 -1.17 -6.52
N LEU A 37 2.51 -1.01 -6.12
CA LEU A 37 1.37 -1.02 -7.04
C LEU A 37 0.32 0.04 -6.67
N PRO A 38 -0.27 0.75 -7.64
CA PRO A 38 -1.44 1.59 -7.35
C PRO A 38 -2.58 0.71 -6.81
N VAL A 39 -3.42 1.25 -5.91
CA VAL A 39 -4.53 0.50 -5.30
C VAL A 39 -5.46 -0.15 -6.33
N SER A 40 -5.59 0.45 -7.52
CA SER A 40 -6.39 -0.08 -8.62
C SER A 40 -5.82 -1.35 -9.27
N ALA A 41 -4.54 -1.64 -9.07
CA ALA A 41 -3.87 -2.83 -9.61
C ALA A 41 -3.82 -3.99 -8.60
N VAL A 42 -4.19 -3.77 -7.34
CA VAL A 42 -4.16 -4.79 -6.30
C VAL A 42 -5.47 -5.56 -6.28
N GLN A 43 -5.42 -6.85 -6.63
CA GLN A 43 -6.58 -7.73 -6.65
C GLN A 43 -6.70 -8.58 -5.37
N ASP A 44 -5.56 -8.97 -4.80
CA ASP A 44 -5.49 -9.79 -3.59
C ASP A 44 -4.30 -9.39 -2.72
N VAL A 45 -4.55 -9.25 -1.42
CA VAL A 45 -3.52 -8.94 -0.40
C VAL A 45 -3.10 -10.19 0.40
N THR A 46 -3.79 -11.31 0.21
CA THR A 46 -3.55 -12.57 0.92
C THR A 46 -2.12 -13.10 0.75
N PRO A 47 -1.49 -13.04 -0.44
CA PRO A 47 -0.15 -13.58 -0.66
C PRO A 47 0.94 -12.86 0.13
N TYR A 48 0.78 -11.57 0.40
CA TYR A 48 1.80 -10.74 1.04
C TYR A 48 1.89 -10.98 2.54
N ARG A 49 3.08 -10.93 3.13
CA ARG A 49 3.25 -11.02 4.59
C ARG A 49 2.92 -9.72 5.32
N ALA A 50 3.01 -8.57 4.63
CA ALA A 50 2.71 -7.25 5.19
C ALA A 50 2.22 -6.29 4.10
N VAL A 51 1.48 -5.25 4.49
CA VAL A 51 0.95 -4.23 3.58
C VAL A 51 1.23 -2.83 4.11
N VAL A 52 1.76 -1.95 3.26
CA VAL A 52 1.90 -0.52 3.51
C VAL A 52 0.98 0.21 2.53
N ALA A 53 0.03 1.00 3.02
CA ALA A 53 -0.94 1.71 2.17
C ALA A 53 -0.77 3.23 2.27
N GLY A 54 -0.75 3.90 1.12
CA GLY A 54 -0.63 5.35 1.00
C GLY A 54 -1.82 5.98 0.29
N SER A 55 -2.15 7.21 0.65
CA SER A 55 -3.15 7.99 -0.08
C SER A 55 -2.85 9.47 -0.03
N ALA A 56 -3.03 10.17 -1.15
CA ALA A 56 -3.05 11.63 -1.11
C ALA A 56 -4.18 12.14 -0.19
N ILE A 57 -3.97 13.31 0.42
CA ILE A 57 -5.01 14.00 1.19
C ILE A 57 -5.78 14.97 0.30
N GLN A 58 -7.10 14.82 0.26
CA GLN A 58 -8.03 15.78 -0.34
C GLN A 58 -9.14 16.10 0.65
N GLY A 59 -9.37 17.39 0.93
CA GLY A 59 -10.41 17.78 1.89
C GLY A 59 -10.21 17.23 3.31
N LYS A 60 -8.95 17.07 3.75
CA LYS A 60 -8.56 16.45 5.04
C LYS A 60 -8.87 14.96 5.16
N GLN A 61 -9.11 14.28 4.03
CA GLN A 61 -9.41 12.86 3.98
C GLN A 61 -8.52 12.16 2.96
N TRP A 62 -8.32 10.86 3.14
CA TRP A 62 -7.76 10.00 2.11
C TRP A 62 -8.68 9.96 0.89
N LEU A 63 -8.10 9.70 -0.27
CA LEU A 63 -8.87 9.44 -1.48
C LEU A 63 -9.82 8.25 -1.29
N PRO A 64 -11.05 8.29 -1.84
CA PRO A 64 -12.05 7.24 -1.68
C PRO A 64 -11.55 5.86 -2.08
N GLU A 65 -10.77 5.75 -3.16
CA GLU A 65 -10.21 4.48 -3.64
C GLU A 65 -9.27 3.81 -2.62
N ALA A 66 -8.48 4.58 -1.86
CA ALA A 66 -7.64 4.04 -0.80
C ALA A 66 -8.47 3.57 0.39
N MET A 67 -9.51 4.33 0.76
CA MET A 67 -10.43 3.92 1.82
C MET A 67 -11.18 2.64 1.45
N GLN A 68 -11.65 2.55 0.20
CA GLN A 68 -12.31 1.36 -0.32
C GLN A 68 -11.37 0.15 -0.29
N PHE A 69 -10.11 0.29 -0.71
CA PHE A 69 -9.11 -0.77 -0.62
C PHE A 69 -8.98 -1.32 0.82
N VAL A 70 -8.83 -0.44 1.81
CA VAL A 70 -8.69 -0.84 3.22
C VAL A 70 -9.95 -1.54 3.74
N GLN A 71 -11.14 -1.05 3.36
CA GLN A 71 -12.41 -1.67 3.75
C GLN A 71 -12.60 -3.05 3.11
N THR A 72 -12.35 -3.18 1.81
CA THR A 72 -12.46 -4.44 1.06
C THR A 72 -11.53 -5.51 1.62
N HIS A 73 -10.30 -5.15 1.98
CA HIS A 73 -9.29 -6.10 2.47
C HIS A 73 -9.17 -6.16 3.99
N GLN A 74 -10.06 -5.50 4.75
CA GLN A 74 -9.96 -5.31 6.19
C GLN A 74 -9.70 -6.61 6.96
N ALA A 75 -10.42 -7.68 6.63
CA ALA A 75 -10.29 -8.98 7.30
C ALA A 75 -8.89 -9.59 7.15
N ALA A 76 -8.27 -9.43 5.98
CA ALA A 76 -6.92 -9.91 5.71
C ALA A 76 -5.86 -8.99 6.33
N LEU A 77 -6.06 -7.67 6.23
CA LEU A 77 -5.14 -6.67 6.79
C LEU A 77 -5.05 -6.77 8.32
N ARG A 78 -6.14 -7.07 9.02
CA ARG A 78 -6.13 -7.26 10.49
C ARG A 78 -5.28 -8.44 10.97
N ARG A 79 -4.91 -9.37 10.08
CA ARG A 79 -4.16 -10.59 10.41
C ARG A 79 -2.68 -10.50 10.06
N LYS A 80 -2.20 -9.33 9.61
CA LYS A 80 -0.81 -9.11 9.20
C LYS A 80 -0.35 -7.69 9.55
N PRO A 81 0.96 -7.43 9.60
CA PRO A 81 1.46 -6.07 9.77
C PRO A 81 0.89 -5.14 8.69
N PHE A 82 0.31 -4.04 9.15
CA PHE A 82 -0.26 -2.99 8.31
C PHE A 82 0.26 -1.63 8.75
N ALA A 83 0.71 -0.81 7.81
CA ALA A 83 1.13 0.57 8.04
C ALA A 83 0.51 1.50 6.99
N ALA A 84 0.43 2.79 7.33
CA ALA A 84 -0.22 3.80 6.51
C ALA A 84 0.66 5.05 6.35
N PHE A 85 0.61 5.70 5.19
CA PHE A 85 1.25 7.00 4.94
C PHE A 85 0.34 7.93 4.11
N LEU A 86 0.67 9.22 4.09
CA LEU A 86 -0.11 10.27 3.42
C LEU A 86 0.79 11.32 2.77
#